data_AF-A0AAD2KJ09-F1
#
_entry.id   AF-A0AAD2KJ09-F1
#
_cell.length_a   1.000
_cell.length_b   1.000
_cell.length_c   1.000
_cell.angle_alpha   90.00
_cell.angle_beta   90.00
_cell.angle_gamma   90.00
#
_symmetry.space_group_name_H-M   'P 1'
#
loop_
_entity.id
_entity.type
_entity.pdbx_description
1 polymer ?
#
loop_
_entity_poly.entity_id
_entity_poly.type
_entity_poly.pdbx_seq_one_letter_code
_entity_poly.pdbx_strand_id
1 'polypeptide(L)'
;MQAPTAEALMRSRYSAFVLDKLPYLLATWHPSTRPSALEPNPPDLKWLGLAIKQTRSQDPEHATVEFVARSRQAGRAHRLHELSRFVREDGQWFYVDGDLY
;
A
#
# COMPACT_ATOMS: atom_id res chain seq x y z
N MET A 1 -17.28 -3.42 2.07
CA MET A 1 -16.98 -1.98 2.29
C MET A 1 -15.71 -1.66 1.54
N GLN A 2 -15.79 -0.75 0.56
CA GLN A 2 -14.60 -0.24 -0.13
C GLN A 2 -13.98 0.89 0.70
N ALA A 3 -12.69 1.14 0.53
CA ALA A 3 -12.01 2.22 1.25
C ALA A 3 -12.56 3.59 0.81
N PRO A 4 -12.95 4.49 1.74
CA PRO A 4 -13.56 5.77 1.39
C PRO A 4 -12.55 6.79 0.82
N THR A 5 -11.26 6.60 1.09
CA THR A 5 -10.18 7.50 0.64
C THR A 5 -8.93 6.70 0.24
N ALA A 6 -8.04 7.31 -0.54
CA ALA A 6 -6.74 6.73 -0.86
C ALA A 6 -5.89 6.43 0.39
N GLU A 7 -5.91 7.30 1.40
CA GLU A 7 -5.23 7.02 2.67
C GLU A 7 -5.83 5.81 3.39
N ALA A 8 -7.16 5.69 3.42
CA ALA A 8 -7.83 4.54 4.01
C ALA A 8 -7.45 3.24 3.26
N LEU A 9 -7.34 3.31 1.93
CA LEU A 9 -6.85 2.18 1.15
C LEU A 9 -5.39 1.86 1.46
N MET A 10 -4.51 2.86 1.54
CA MET A 10 -3.10 2.66 1.87
C MET A 10 -2.93 1.99 3.23
N ARG A 11 -3.67 2.43 4.25
CA ARG A 11 -3.68 1.80 5.58
C ARG A 11 -4.23 0.37 5.53
N SER A 12 -5.27 0.12 4.75
CA SER A 12 -5.84 -1.22 4.58
C SER A 12 -4.87 -2.16 3.87
N ARG A 13 -4.20 -1.70 2.81
CA ARG A 13 -3.14 -2.43 2.10
C ARG A 13 -1.97 -2.75 3.02
N TYR A 14 -1.52 -1.80 3.84
CA TYR A 14 -0.50 -2.09 4.86
C TYR A 14 -0.95 -3.22 5.80
N SER A 15 -2.16 -3.17 6.35
CA SER A 15 -2.69 -4.27 7.19
C SER A 15 -2.77 -5.59 6.43
N ALA A 16 -3.08 -5.56 5.14
CA ALA A 16 -3.10 -6.75 4.29
C ALA A 16 -1.69 -7.33 4.07
N PHE A 17 -0.65 -6.50 3.93
CA PHE A 17 0.74 -6.97 3.98
C PHE A 17 1.08 -7.58 5.34
N VAL A 18 0.68 -6.95 6.45
CA VAL A 18 0.93 -7.50 7.80
C VAL A 18 0.28 -8.88 7.99
N LEU A 19 -0.92 -9.07 7.45
CA LEU A 19 -1.72 -10.29 7.59
C LEU A 19 -1.57 -11.28 6.43
N ASP A 20 -0.63 -11.01 5.51
CA ASP A 20 -0.36 -11.82 4.33
C ASP A 20 -1.60 -12.10 3.46
N LYS A 21 -2.47 -11.11 3.30
CA LYS A 21 -3.72 -11.18 2.52
C LYS A 21 -3.48 -10.85 1.05
N LEU A 22 -2.67 -11.66 0.38
CA LEU A 22 -2.26 -11.47 -1.02
C LEU A 22 -3.42 -11.26 -2.01
N PRO A 23 -4.54 -12.01 -1.93
CA PRO A 23 -5.67 -11.78 -2.85
C PRO A 23 -6.27 -10.38 -2.72
N TYR A 24 -6.30 -9.82 -1.51
CA TYR A 24 -6.78 -8.46 -1.28
C TYR A 24 -5.82 -7.42 -1.85
N LEU A 25 -4.50 -7.65 -1.69
CA LEU A 25 -3.48 -6.77 -2.27
C LEU A 25 -3.57 -6.72 -3.80
N LEU A 26 -3.80 -7.87 -4.44
CA LEU A 26 -4.02 -7.95 -5.90
C LEU A 26 -5.36 -7.35 -6.33
N ALA A 27 -6.43 -7.52 -5.54
CA ALA A 27 -7.74 -6.95 -5.86
C ALA A 27 -7.81 -5.42 -5.73
N THR A 28 -6.90 -4.83 -4.97
CA THR A 28 -6.81 -3.37 -4.74
C THR A 28 -5.64 -2.72 -5.46
N TRP A 29 -4.97 -3.46 -6.34
CA TRP A 29 -3.96 -2.95 -7.25
C TRP A 29 -4.61 -2.72 -8.62
N HIS A 30 -4.31 -1.57 -9.23
CA HIS A 30 -4.83 -1.25 -10.55
C HIS A 30 -4.36 -2.28 -11.58
N PRO A 31 -5.25 -2.82 -12.44
CA PRO A 31 -4.88 -3.86 -13.40
C PRO A 31 -3.73 -3.49 -14.35
N SER A 32 -3.50 -2.21 -14.62
CA SER A 32 -2.44 -1.76 -15.54
C SER A 32 -1.01 -1.99 -15.01
N THR A 33 -0.84 -1.99 -13.70
CA THR A 33 0.47 -2.10 -13.02
C THR A 33 0.56 -3.28 -12.06
N ARG A 34 -0.55 -4.01 -11.89
CA ARG A 34 -0.65 -5.14 -10.96
C ARG A 34 0.25 -6.30 -11.40
N PRO A 35 1.11 -6.82 -10.50
CA PRO A 35 1.90 -8.01 -10.80
C PRO A 35 1.00 -9.25 -10.91
N SER A 36 1.43 -10.26 -11.65
CA SER A 36 0.69 -11.52 -11.83
C SER A 36 0.56 -12.33 -10.53
N ALA A 37 1.53 -12.21 -9.62
CA ALA A 37 1.49 -12.80 -8.30
C ALA A 37 2.26 -11.92 -7.30
N LEU A 38 1.97 -12.11 -6.02
CA LEU A 38 2.75 -11.58 -4.90
C LEU A 38 3.32 -12.76 -4.13
N GLU A 39 4.53 -12.60 -3.61
CA GLU A 39 5.11 -13.57 -2.69
C GLU A 39 4.58 -13.31 -1.27
N PRO A 40 4.36 -14.38 -0.48
CA PRO A 40 4.02 -14.23 0.92
C PRO A 40 5.18 -13.59 1.69
N ASN A 41 4.89 -13.05 2.87
CA ASN A 41 5.93 -12.53 3.75
C ASN A 41 7.00 -13.62 4.04
N PRO A 42 8.29 -13.29 3.90
CA PRO A 42 9.36 -14.22 4.25
C PRO A 42 9.31 -14.58 5.74
N PRO A 43 9.85 -15.75 6.12
CA PRO A 43 10.00 -16.11 7.53
C PRO A 43 10.79 -15.02 8.27
N ASP A 44 10.46 -14.84 9.55
CA ASP A 44 11.05 -13.83 10.44
C ASP A 44 10.81 -12.35 10.07
N LEU A 45 9.96 -12.06 9.08
CA LEU A 45 9.51 -10.69 8.82
C LEU A 45 8.53 -10.26 9.91
N LYS A 46 8.88 -9.17 10.60
CA LYS A 46 8.01 -8.47 11.54
C LYS A 46 7.76 -7.06 11.07
N TRP A 47 6.52 -6.75 10.74
CA TRP A 47 6.08 -5.38 10.52
C TRP A 47 6.02 -4.61 11.85
N LEU A 48 6.58 -3.41 11.88
CA LEU A 48 6.76 -2.60 13.08
C LEU A 48 5.82 -1.40 13.13
N GLY A 49 5.36 -0.91 11.98
CA GLY A 49 4.41 0.19 11.92
C GLY A 49 4.38 0.91 10.58
N LEU A 50 3.30 1.65 10.38
CA LEU A 50 3.06 2.54 9.26
C LEU A 50 2.90 3.97 9.80
N ALA A 51 3.61 4.92 9.20
CA ALA A 51 3.43 6.34 9.42
C ALA A 51 3.07 7.03 8.11
N ILE A 52 1.82 7.51 7.98
CA ILE A 52 1.45 8.40 6.89
C ILE A 52 2.11 9.75 7.14
N LYS A 53 2.82 10.26 6.13
CA LYS A 53 3.48 11.56 6.14
C LYS A 53 2.59 12.62 5.55
N GLN A 54 1.98 12.31 4.41
CA GLN A 54 1.13 13.23 3.70
C GLN A 54 0.13 12.51 2.81
N THR A 55 -1.07 13.06 2.73
CA THR A 55 -2.08 12.69 1.73
C THR A 55 -2.40 13.94 0.91
N ARG A 56 -2.44 13.82 -0.41
CA ARG A 56 -2.86 14.90 -1.32
C ARG A 56 -3.86 14.34 -2.32
N SER A 57 -5.04 14.95 -2.38
CA SER A 57 -5.96 14.74 -3.50
C SER A 57 -5.55 15.68 -4.63
N GLN A 58 -5.29 15.13 -5.82
CA GLN A 58 -5.11 15.96 -7.02
C GLN A 58 -6.47 16.39 -7.57
N ASP A 59 -7.43 15.45 -7.58
CA ASP A 59 -8.81 15.64 -8.01
C ASP A 59 -9.71 14.58 -7.33
N PRO A 60 -11.02 14.47 -7.66
CA PRO A 60 -11.91 13.47 -7.03
C PRO A 60 -11.54 12.00 -7.29
N GLU A 61 -10.75 11.74 -8.32
CA GLU A 61 -10.39 10.41 -8.81
C GLU A 61 -8.90 10.09 -8.61
N HIS A 62 -8.04 11.07 -8.37
CA HIS A 62 -6.60 10.87 -8.17
C HIS A 62 -6.11 11.41 -6.83
N ALA A 63 -5.31 10.59 -6.14
CA ALA A 63 -4.67 10.99 -4.89
C ALA A 63 -3.28 10.35 -4.75
N THR A 64 -2.42 11.00 -3.98
CA THR A 64 -1.13 10.47 -3.55
C THR A 64 -1.05 10.34 -2.04
N VAL A 65 -0.37 9.28 -1.57
CA VAL A 65 -0.12 9.05 -0.14
C VAL A 65 1.38 8.80 0.05
N GLU A 66 2.04 9.70 0.76
CA GLU A 66 3.42 9.56 1.22
C GLU A 66 3.42 8.87 2.59
N PHE A 67 4.22 7.82 2.75
CA PHE A 67 4.30 7.09 4.01
C PHE A 67 5.67 6.49 4.26
N VAL A 68 5.88 6.08 5.51
CA VAL A 68 7.00 5.27 5.94
C VAL A 68 6.48 3.98 6.57
N ALA A 69 6.80 2.83 5.97
CA ALA A 69 6.59 1.52 6.57
C ALA A 69 7.89 1.01 7.17
N ARG A 70 7.82 0.43 8.37
CA ARG A 70 8.96 -0.14 9.07
C ARG A 70 8.75 -1.62 9.28
N SER A 71 9.80 -2.40 9.05
CA SER A 71 9.83 -3.83 9.32
C SER A 71 11.18 -4.25 9.89
N ARG A 72 11.24 -5.47 10.40
CA ARG A 72 12.48 -6.13 10.79
C ARG A 72 12.48 -7.53 10.20
N GLN A 73 13.55 -7.93 9.53
CA GLN A 73 13.71 -9.26 8.96
C GLN A 73 15.08 -9.80 9.36
N ALA A 74 15.14 -11.03 9.87
CA ALA A 74 16.39 -11.66 10.32
C ALA A 74 17.26 -10.74 11.22
N GLY A 75 16.61 -10.01 12.14
CA GLY A 75 17.27 -9.08 13.06
C GLY A 75 17.62 -7.70 12.48
N ARG A 76 17.53 -7.49 11.16
CA ARG A 76 17.82 -6.22 10.49
C ARG A 76 16.58 -5.36 10.36
N ALA A 77 16.67 -4.09 10.76
CA ALA A 77 15.60 -3.12 10.57
C ALA A 77 15.59 -2.58 9.13
N HIS A 78 14.40 -2.52 8.54
CA HIS A 78 14.15 -1.97 7.21
C HIS A 78 13.15 -0.83 7.30
N ARG A 79 13.35 0.17 6.44
CA ARG A 79 12.46 1.31 6.28
C ARG A 79 12.15 1.45 4.79
N LEU A 80 10.88 1.43 4.46
CA LEU A 80 10.36 1.78 3.15
C LEU A 80 9.76 3.18 3.26
N HIS A 81 10.25 4.14 2.48
CA HIS A 81 9.66 5.46 2.36
C HIS A 81 9.21 5.63 0.91
N GLU A 82 7.92 5.77 0.71
CA GLU A 82 7.30 5.76 -0.61
C GLU A 82 6.28 6.89 -0.74
N LEU A 83 6.19 7.46 -1.94
CA LEU A 83 5.05 8.27 -2.40
C LEU A 83 4.22 7.45 -3.37
N SER A 84 3.11 6.89 -2.90
CA SER A 84 2.22 6.07 -3.72
C SER A 84 1.16 6.90 -4.43
N ARG A 85 0.80 6.47 -5.64
CA ARG A 85 -0.28 7.01 -6.47
C ARG A 85 -1.50 6.10 -6.45
N PHE A 86 -2.67 6.71 -6.35
CA PHE A 86 -3.96 6.04 -6.31
C PHE A 86 -4.92 6.65 -7.32
N VAL A 87 -5.73 5.79 -7.93
CA VAL A 87 -6.83 6.17 -8.81
C VAL A 87 -8.14 5.61 -8.28
N ARG A 88 -9.24 6.31 -8.49
CA ARG A 88 -10.59 5.88 -8.17
C ARG A 88 -11.34 5.60 -9.47
N GLU A 89 -11.79 4.36 -9.65
CA GLU A 89 -12.58 3.92 -10.79
C GLU A 89 -13.85 3.24 -10.26
N ASP A 90 -15.01 3.57 -10.84
CA ASP A 90 -16.32 3.05 -10.42
C ASP A 90 -16.57 3.14 -8.91
N GLY A 91 -16.07 4.22 -8.30
CA GLY A 91 -16.20 4.48 -6.87
C GLY A 91 -15.18 3.78 -5.98
N GLN A 92 -14.33 2.90 -6.52
CA GLN A 92 -13.31 2.13 -5.80
C GLN A 92 -11.90 2.71 -6.00
N TRP A 93 -11.14 2.87 -4.92
CA TRP A 93 -9.73 3.22 -5.00
C TRP A 93 -8.85 2.02 -5.34
N PHE A 94 -7.80 2.26 -6.13
CA PHE A 94 -6.77 1.31 -6.50
C PHE A 94 -5.39 1.94 -6.32
N TYR A 95 -4.42 1.14 -5.85
CA TYR A 95 -3.01 1.50 -5.92
C TYR A 95 -2.51 1.33 -7.35
N VAL A 96 -1.84 2.34 -7.90
CA VAL A 96 -1.24 2.27 -9.24
C VAL A 96 0.22 1.87 -9.11
N ASP A 97 1.04 2.76 -8.57
CA ASP A 97 2.48 2.61 -8.40
C ASP A 97 2.97 3.60 -7.34
N GLY A 98 4.28 3.72 -7.16
CA GLY A 98 4.85 4.70 -6.24
C GLY A 98 6.35 4.89 -6.45
N ASP A 99 6.84 6.03 -5.98
CA ASP A 99 8.26 6.37 -6.03
C ASP A 99 8.91 6.11 -4.67
N LEU A 100 10.06 5.44 -4.69
CA LEU A 100 10.88 5.19 -3.50
C LEU A 100 11.85 6.35 -3.26
N TYR A 101 12.02 6.73 -2.00
CA TYR A 101 13.02 7.69 -1.55
C TYR A 101 14.31 7.02 -1.04
#